data_AF-A0A7T8K8S6-F1
#
_entry.id   AF-A0A7T8K8S6-F1
#
_cell.length_a   1.000
_cell.length_b   1.000
_cell.length_c   1.000
_cell.angle_alpha   90.00
_cell.angle_beta   90.00
_cell.angle_gamma   90.00
#
_symmetry.space_group_name_H-M   'P 1'
#
loop_
_entity.id
_entity.type
_entity.pdbx_description
1 polymer ?
#
loop_
_entity_poly.entity_id
_entity_poly.type
_entity_poly.pdbx_seq_one_letter_code
_entity_poly.pdbx_strand_id
1 'polypeptide(L)'
;MVKLTKNIFYGQLQDIRLTMEKLTTALVEVEAVINSRPLAPLSSEVTEGVLTPSMLLTGFNITSIPDELEDKHCSPASRWRK
;
A
#
# COMPACT_ATOMS: atom_id res chain seq x y z
N MET A 1 -3.55 -9.21 -3.72
CA MET A 1 -3.02 -7.88 -4.10
C MET A 1 -2.80 -7.74 -5.60
N VAL A 2 -2.05 -8.62 -6.29
CA VAL A 2 -1.78 -8.51 -7.74
C VAL A 2 -3.02 -8.32 -8.63
N LYS A 3 -4.08 -9.12 -8.42
CA LYS A 3 -5.34 -9.00 -9.19
C LYS A 3 -6.01 -7.62 -8.99
N LEU A 4 -5.95 -7.08 -7.78
CA LEU A 4 -6.53 -5.79 -7.44
C LEU A 4 -5.72 -4.65 -8.05
N THR A 5 -4.38 -4.72 -7.95
CA THR A 5 -3.45 -3.79 -8.60
C THR A 5 -3.76 -3.68 -10.08
N LYS A 6 -3.86 -4.81 -10.77
CA LYS A 6 -4.20 -4.86 -12.19
C LYS A 6 -5.55 -4.20 -12.47
N ASN A 7 -6.59 -4.52 -11.71
CA ASN A 7 -7.91 -3.95 -11.94
C ASN A 7 -7.95 -2.42 -11.77
N ILE A 8 -7.36 -1.90 -10.69
CA ILE A 8 -7.32 -0.44 -10.43
C ILE A 8 -6.48 0.26 -11.51
N PHE A 9 -5.32 -0.31 -11.82
CA PHE A 9 -4.40 0.23 -12.81
C PHE A 9 -5.02 0.26 -14.21
N TYR A 10 -5.62 -0.85 -14.66
CA TYR A 10 -6.30 -0.87 -15.97
C TYR A 10 -7.50 0.09 -16.05
N GLY A 11 -8.17 0.37 -14.92
CA GLY A 11 -9.19 1.41 -14.85
C GLY A 11 -8.63 2.83 -15.06
N GLN A 12 -7.46 3.13 -14.47
CA GLN A 12 -6.81 4.44 -14.63
C GLN A 12 -6.19 4.67 -16.01
N LEU A 13 -5.86 3.61 -16.75
CA LEU A 13 -5.16 3.70 -18.03
C LEU A 13 -6.04 3.84 -19.27
N GLN A 14 -7.38 3.89 -19.13
CA GLN A 14 -8.29 3.68 -20.26
C GLN A 14 -8.17 4.69 -21.42
N ASP A 15 -7.51 5.85 -21.26
CA ASP A 15 -7.35 6.82 -22.35
C ASP A 15 -6.12 7.75 -22.23
N ILE A 16 -5.02 7.26 -21.64
CA ILE A 16 -3.85 8.10 -21.34
C ILE A 16 -2.64 7.70 -22.18
N ARG A 17 -2.07 8.65 -22.93
CA ARG A 17 -0.68 8.53 -23.42
C ARG A 17 0.26 8.48 -22.22
N LEU A 18 0.73 7.27 -21.92
CA LEU A 18 1.65 6.99 -20.81
C LEU A 18 3.03 7.55 -21.09
N THR A 19 3.40 8.61 -20.36
CA THR A 19 4.80 8.98 -20.14
C THR A 19 5.34 8.20 -18.95
N MET A 20 6.67 8.15 -18.80
CA MET A 20 7.29 7.51 -17.63
C MET A 20 6.74 8.13 -16.34
N GLU A 21 6.73 9.46 -16.23
CA GLU A 21 6.21 10.18 -15.04
C GLU A 21 4.75 9.82 -14.71
N LYS A 22 3.87 9.74 -15.72
CA LYS A 22 2.47 9.37 -15.53
C LYS A 22 2.32 7.92 -15.08
N LEU A 23 3.12 7.01 -15.63
CA LEU A 23 3.15 5.62 -15.22
C LEU A 23 3.60 5.48 -13.77
N THR A 24 4.69 6.15 -13.38
CA THR A 24 5.18 6.11 -11.99
C THR A 24 4.14 6.66 -11.03
N THR A 25 3.53 7.79 -11.37
CA THR A 25 2.49 8.42 -10.54
C THR A 25 1.31 7.49 -10.36
N ALA A 26 0.77 6.92 -11.45
CA ALA A 26 -0.36 5.99 -11.37
C ALA A 26 -0.04 4.75 -10.54
N LEU A 27 1.18 4.20 -10.64
CA LEU A 27 1.59 3.06 -9.83
C LEU A 27 1.68 3.40 -8.34
N VAL A 28 2.22 4.58 -7.99
CA VAL A 28 2.28 5.07 -6.60
C VAL A 28 0.88 5.26 -6.03
N GLU A 29 -0.05 5.82 -6.81
CA GLU A 29 -1.45 5.96 -6.39
C GLU A 29 -2.12 4.61 -6.15
N VAL A 30 -1.96 3.66 -7.09
CA VAL A 30 -2.52 2.31 -6.95
C VAL A 30 -1.93 1.62 -5.72
N GLU A 31 -0.63 1.75 -5.47
CA GLU A 31 0.02 1.22 -4.27
C GLU A 31 -0.56 1.83 -3.00
N ALA A 32 -0.68 3.14 -2.93
CA ALA A 32 -1.23 3.85 -1.78
C ALA A 32 -2.67 3.41 -1.47
N VAL A 33 -3.50 3.25 -2.50
CA VAL A 33 -4.87 2.73 -2.35
C VAL A 33 -4.85 1.31 -1.81
N ILE A 34 -4.01 0.43 -2.33
CA ILE A 34 -3.97 -0.97 -1.87
C ILE A 34 -3.46 -1.08 -0.44
N ASN A 35 -2.43 -0.31 -0.09
CA ASN A 35 -1.79 -0.35 1.23
C ASN A 35 -2.64 0.27 2.35
N SER A 36 -3.57 1.16 2.00
CA SER A 36 -4.51 1.79 2.95
C SER A 36 -5.86 1.07 3.07
N ARG A 37 -6.16 0.11 2.19
CA ARG A 37 -7.44 -0.61 2.23
C ARG A 37 -7.52 -1.58 3.41
N PRO A 38 -8.66 -1.67 4.12
CA PRO A 38 -8.90 -2.68 5.15
C PRO A 38 -8.70 -4.11 4.60
N LEU A 39 -7.99 -4.96 5.35
CA LEU A 39 -7.85 -6.39 5.04
C LEU A 39 -9.13 -7.19 5.33
N ALA A 40 -9.95 -6.70 6.25
CA ALA A 40 -11.22 -7.29 6.63
C ALA A 40 -12.36 -6.25 6.54
N PRO A 41 -13.59 -6.67 6.24
CA PRO A 41 -14.74 -5.78 6.31
C PRO A 41 -14.90 -5.24 7.72
N LEU A 42 -15.12 -3.93 7.82
CA LEU A 42 -15.38 -3.26 9.10
C LEU A 42 -16.77 -3.66 9.56
N SER A 43 -16.85 -4.37 10.70
CA SER A 43 -18.12 -4.58 11.38
C SER A 43 -18.50 -3.31 12.15
N SER A 44 -19.79 -3.01 12.17
CA SER A 44 -20.36 -1.84 12.85
C SER A 44 -20.11 -1.82 14.36
N GLU A 45 -19.76 -2.98 14.96
CA GLU A 45 -19.48 -3.11 16.39
C GLU A 45 -17.98 -3.09 16.73
N VAL A 46 -17.10 -2.98 15.73
CA VAL A 46 -15.66 -3.07 15.96
C VAL A 46 -15.11 -1.72 16.41
N THR A 47 -14.83 -1.62 17.70
CA THR A 47 -14.13 -0.48 18.33
C THR A 47 -12.61 -0.51 18.06
N GLU A 48 -12.08 -1.67 17.65
CA GLU A 48 -10.65 -1.83 17.38
C GLU A 48 -10.25 -1.28 16.01
N GLY A 49 -9.01 -0.78 15.89
CA GLY A 49 -8.53 -0.09 14.70
C GLY A 49 -8.53 -0.95 13.44
N VAL A 50 -8.72 -0.31 12.28
CA VAL A 50 -8.70 -0.94 10.96
C VAL A 50 -7.33 -1.56 10.67
N LEU A 51 -7.26 -2.87 10.40
CA LEU A 51 -6.01 -3.49 9.95
C LEU A 51 -5.86 -3.35 8.42
N THR A 52 -4.87 -2.58 7.98
CA THR A 52 -4.49 -2.42 6.57
C THR A 52 -3.22 -3.22 6.25
N PRO A 53 -2.91 -3.51 4.97
CA PRO A 53 -1.65 -4.16 4.59
C PRO A 53 -0.42 -3.40 5.09
N SER A 54 -0.44 -2.07 5.04
CA SER A 54 0.64 -1.23 5.57
C SER A 54 0.83 -1.49 7.06
N MET A 55 -0.25 -1.41 7.85
CA MET A 55 -0.22 -1.65 9.30
C MET A 55 0.25 -3.05 9.66
N LEU A 56 -0.11 -4.06 8.86
CA LEU A 56 0.38 -5.43 9.07
C LEU A 56 1.91 -5.52 8.87
N LEU A 57 2.47 -4.75 7.95
CA LEU A 57 3.89 -4.79 7.61
C LEU A 57 4.78 -3.92 8.50
N THR A 58 4.23 -2.83 9.05
CA THR A 58 4.96 -1.86 9.88
C THR A 58 4.61 -1.95 11.36
N GLY A 59 3.44 -2.49 11.71
CA GLY A 59 2.94 -2.58 13.08
C GLY A 59 2.25 -1.31 13.59
N PHE A 60 2.15 -0.24 12.79
CA PHE A 60 1.50 1.01 13.18
C PHE A 60 0.82 1.69 11.99
N ASN A 61 -0.14 2.58 12.28
CA ASN A 61 -0.85 3.32 11.25
C ASN A 61 0.03 4.45 10.70
N ILE A 62 0.33 4.41 9.41
CA ILE A 62 1.10 5.45 8.73
C ILE A 62 0.13 6.57 8.35
N THR A 63 -0.08 7.52 9.27
CA THR A 63 -0.96 8.68 9.06
C THR A 63 -0.23 9.94 8.62
N SER A 64 1.11 9.91 8.61
CA SER A 64 1.97 11.03 8.23
C SER A 64 3.13 10.53 7.37
N ILE A 65 3.79 11.47 6.70
CA ILE A 65 5.06 11.21 6.03
C ILE A 65 6.04 10.69 7.09
N PRO A 66 6.67 9.52 6.91
CA PRO A 66 7.67 9.03 7.83
C PRO A 66 8.86 10.00 7.87
N ASP A 67 9.45 10.20 9.06
CA ASP A 67 10.72 10.89 9.20
C ASP A 67 11.79 10.20 8.31
N GLU A 68 12.81 10.94 7.88
CA GLU A 68 13.86 10.44 6.98
C GLU A 68 14.31 9.01 7.40
N LEU A 69 14.11 8.07 6.47
CA LEU A 69 14.48 6.68 6.68
C LEU A 69 16.01 6.61 6.79
N GLU A 70 16.53 6.30 7.98
CA GLU A 70 17.90 5.78 8.08
C GLU A 70 17.96 4.52 7.21
N ASP A 71 18.89 4.48 6.25
CA ASP A 71 19.17 3.35 5.35
C ASP A 71 19.68 2.12 6.13
N LYS A 72 18.85 1.58 7.01
CA LYS A 72 19.09 0.28 7.63
C LYS A 72 18.71 -0.75 6.58
N HIS A 73 19.73 -1.35 5.95
CA HIS A 73 19.63 -2.53 5.08
C HIS A 73 18.96 -3.69 5.83
N CYS A 74 17.65 -3.62 6.04
CA CYS A 74 16.86 -4.69 6.61
C CYS A 74 16.41 -5.55 5.43
N SER A 75 17.18 -6.60 5.14
CA SER A 75 16.77 -7.53 4.09
C SER A 75 15.39 -8.12 4.46
N PRO A 76 14.40 -8.14 3.56
CA PRO A 76 13.08 -8.68 3.85
C PRO A 76 13.14 -10.14 4.37
N ALA A 77 14.13 -10.90 3.91
CA ALA A 77 14.36 -12.30 4.30
C ALA A 77 14.91 -12.49 5.72
N SER A 78 15.52 -11.47 6.32
CA SER A 78 16.00 -11.53 7.71
C SER A 78 14.87 -11.28 8.71
N ARG A 79 13.82 -10.55 8.30
CA ARG A 79 12.72 -10.13 9.19
C ARG A 79 11.76 -11.27 9.56
N TRP A 80 11.54 -12.21 8.64
CA TRP A 80 10.54 -13.28 8.79
C TRP A 80 11.12 -14.64 9.22
N ARG A 81 12.44 -14.73 9.38
CA ARG A 81 13.08 -15.91 9.97
C ARG A 81 13.12 -15.75 11.49
N LYS A 82 12.09 -16.27 12.16
CA LYS A 82 12.12 -16.64 13.58
C LYS A 82 11.59 -18.06 13.73
#